data_AF-A0A6L7X4E9-F1
#
_entry.id   AF-A0A6L7X4E9-F1
#
_cell.length_a   1.000
_cell.length_b   1.000
_cell.length_c   1.000
_cell.angle_alpha   90.00
_cell.angle_beta   90.00
_cell.angle_gamma   90.00
#
_symmetry.space_group_name_H-M   'P 1'
#
loop_
_entity.id
_entity.type
_entity.pdbx_description
1 polymer ?
#
loop_
_entity_poly.entity_id
_entity_poly.type
_entity_poly.pdbx_seq_one_letter_code
_entity_poly.pdbx_strand_id
1 'polypeptide(L)'
;MVVTDPAFNDIVREFYHDKARQLADDGLLSNDFWQKNKDLVFSVCDNGAMYDSFLVHGKGVVFDAQMVGFLYAQSRALVAGRYISAEFPFAVHAKLVTAFVRQAPGLDAGPLAIIEQTLLERGASEAFVTGMTADPDFIRRERTLFAQAMYFLVMHERCHVALDHRARRGRIKQLDDAARTTAEQQMEFEADRCALDIINADESRYDNSPIAYFGVLMTVATQSIVANHPELPAQTSHPSPGARISAATDSVLAYIAGQDSDIAPYYDATVRGTADYFLGLLAELRAHD
;
A
#
# COMPACT_ATOMS: atom_id res chain seq x y z
N MET A 1 17.50 10.61 2.14
CA MET A 1 17.10 11.26 3.42
C MET A 1 16.35 10.22 4.22
N VAL A 2 16.96 9.66 5.27
CA VAL A 2 16.34 8.65 6.12
C VAL A 2 15.12 9.28 6.78
N VAL A 3 13.96 8.69 6.59
CA VAL A 3 12.74 9.14 7.27
C VAL A 3 12.85 8.70 8.74
N THR A 4 13.34 9.59 9.59
CA THR A 4 13.42 9.42 11.05
C THR A 4 12.32 10.17 11.79
N ASP A 5 11.18 10.41 11.16
CA ASP A 5 10.07 11.11 11.82
C ASP A 5 9.47 10.18 12.90
N PRO A 6 9.53 10.57 14.19
CA PRO A 6 8.92 9.81 15.27
C PRO A 6 7.44 9.50 15.01
N ALA A 7 6.71 10.38 14.34
CA ALA A 7 5.29 10.21 14.05
C ALA A 7 5.02 9.01 13.11
N PHE A 8 5.89 8.74 12.14
CA PHE A 8 5.73 7.57 11.27
C PHE A 8 6.02 6.27 12.02
N ASN A 9 7.05 6.25 12.86
CA ASN A 9 7.34 5.10 13.71
C ASN A 9 6.19 4.80 14.68
N ASP A 10 5.53 5.84 15.21
CA ASP A 10 4.37 5.68 16.08
C ASP A 10 3.17 5.12 15.32
N ILE A 11 2.90 5.57 14.09
CA ILE A 11 1.85 5.01 13.22
C ILE A 11 2.14 3.54 12.88
N VAL A 12 3.37 3.22 12.46
CA VAL A 12 3.72 1.82 12.18
C VAL A 12 3.58 0.99 13.45
N ARG A 13 4.00 1.50 14.62
CA ARG A 13 3.85 0.82 15.92
C ARG A 13 2.39 0.54 16.26
N GLU A 14 1.52 1.53 16.09
CA GLU A 14 0.09 1.42 16.33
C GLU A 14 -0.49 0.24 15.57
N PHE A 15 -0.22 0.13 14.26
CA PHE A 15 -0.71 -0.99 13.46
C PHE A 15 -0.02 -2.31 13.78
N TYR A 16 1.30 -2.27 13.98
CA TYR A 16 2.09 -3.48 14.18
C TYR A 16 1.78 -4.14 15.52
N HIS A 17 1.68 -3.38 16.61
CA HIS A 17 1.47 -3.96 17.94
C HIS A 17 0.03 -3.82 18.42
N ASP A 18 -0.48 -2.59 18.44
CA ASP A 18 -1.73 -2.30 19.16
C ASP A 18 -2.94 -2.80 18.39
N LYS A 19 -3.02 -2.51 17.09
CA LYS A 19 -4.11 -2.99 16.23
C LYS A 19 -4.08 -4.51 16.08
N ALA A 20 -2.92 -5.11 15.83
CA ALA A 20 -2.80 -6.57 15.72
C ALA A 20 -3.27 -7.29 17.00
N ARG A 21 -2.92 -6.76 18.17
CA ARG A 21 -3.39 -7.27 19.45
C ARG A 21 -4.90 -7.06 19.61
N GLN A 22 -5.40 -5.87 19.31
CA GLN A 22 -6.83 -5.57 19.37
C GLN A 22 -7.64 -6.55 18.52
N LEU A 23 -7.22 -6.81 17.27
CA LEU A 23 -7.90 -7.77 16.37
C LEU A 23 -7.91 -9.19 16.95
N ALA A 24 -6.85 -9.61 17.65
CA ALA A 24 -6.81 -10.89 18.33
C ALA A 24 -7.75 -10.93 19.55
N ASP A 25 -7.73 -9.88 20.37
CA ASP A 25 -8.59 -9.75 21.55
C ASP A 25 -10.08 -9.68 21.15
N ASP A 26 -10.39 -9.08 20.00
CA ASP A 26 -11.72 -9.01 19.41
C ASP A 26 -12.14 -10.32 18.68
N GLY A 27 -11.26 -11.33 18.62
CA GLY A 27 -11.56 -12.62 18.00
C GLY A 27 -11.60 -12.62 16.48
N LEU A 28 -11.10 -11.56 15.84
CA LEU A 28 -11.01 -11.45 14.37
C LEU A 28 -9.81 -12.21 13.79
N LEU A 29 -8.82 -12.53 14.63
CA LEU A 29 -7.68 -13.37 14.26
C LEU A 29 -7.83 -14.77 14.85
N SER A 30 -7.47 -15.79 14.07
CA SER A 30 -7.39 -17.15 14.61
C SER A 30 -6.30 -17.24 15.68
N ASN A 31 -6.46 -18.16 16.64
CA ASN A 31 -5.43 -18.35 17.66
C ASN A 31 -4.09 -18.76 17.05
N ASP A 32 -4.07 -19.60 16.01
CA ASP A 32 -2.83 -19.96 15.29
C ASP A 32 -2.15 -18.72 14.68
N PHE A 33 -2.94 -17.86 13.99
CA PHE A 33 -2.43 -16.60 13.44
C PHE A 33 -1.77 -15.77 14.53
N TRP A 34 -2.48 -15.54 15.65
CA TRP A 34 -1.99 -14.72 16.75
C TRP A 34 -0.73 -15.29 17.39
N GLN A 35 -0.69 -16.60 17.70
CA GLN A 35 0.48 -17.21 18.33
C GLN A 35 1.74 -17.11 17.46
N LYS A 36 1.62 -17.23 16.13
CA LYS A 36 2.74 -17.06 15.19
C LYS A 36 3.24 -15.60 15.11
N ASN A 37 2.40 -14.64 15.47
CA ASN A 37 2.60 -13.22 15.16
C ASN A 37 2.86 -12.33 16.38
N LYS A 38 2.46 -12.75 17.59
CA LYS A 38 2.44 -11.93 18.80
C LYS A 38 3.80 -11.37 19.21
N ASP A 39 4.88 -12.10 18.90
CA ASP A 39 6.25 -11.76 19.28
C ASP A 39 7.05 -11.13 18.13
N LEU A 40 6.42 -10.91 16.96
CA LEU A 40 7.08 -10.22 15.85
C LEU A 40 7.30 -8.74 16.20
N VAL A 41 8.54 -8.29 16.08
CA VAL A 41 8.86 -6.86 16.11
C VAL A 41 8.87 -6.28 14.70
N PHE A 42 8.87 -4.95 14.60
CA PHE A 42 9.13 -4.25 13.35
C PHE A 42 10.27 -3.26 13.51
N SER A 43 10.85 -2.86 12.39
CA SER A 43 11.79 -1.75 12.30
C SER A 43 11.55 -0.98 11.00
N VAL A 44 11.68 0.34 11.05
CA VAL A 44 11.77 1.20 9.87
C VAL A 44 13.22 1.67 9.76
N CYS A 45 13.89 1.39 8.65
CA CYS A 45 15.26 1.87 8.42
C CYS A 45 15.55 2.06 6.94
N ASP A 46 16.55 2.88 6.62
CA ASP A 46 17.14 2.92 5.29
C ASP A 46 18.06 1.70 5.17
N ASN A 47 17.54 0.65 4.56
CA ASN A 47 18.19 -0.66 4.46
C ASN A 47 18.76 -0.92 3.06
N GLY A 48 18.65 0.06 2.15
CA GLY A 48 19.06 -0.07 0.75
C GLY A 48 18.21 -1.05 -0.07
N ALA A 49 17.09 -1.54 0.46
CA ALA A 49 16.16 -2.42 -0.25
C ALA A 49 15.24 -1.66 -1.22
N MET A 50 15.30 -0.32 -1.21
CA MET A 50 14.65 0.59 -2.16
C MET A 50 13.16 0.30 -2.35
N TYR A 51 12.32 0.84 -1.47
CA TYR A 51 10.85 0.74 -1.56
C TYR A 51 10.25 -0.66 -1.30
N ASP A 52 10.95 -1.51 -0.53
CA ASP A 52 10.53 -2.90 -0.23
C ASP A 52 10.48 -3.19 1.27
N SER A 53 9.79 -4.28 1.65
CA SER A 53 9.76 -4.82 3.01
C SER A 53 10.23 -6.28 3.03
N PHE A 54 10.84 -6.70 4.15
CA PHE A 54 11.27 -8.09 4.28
C PHE A 54 11.23 -8.63 5.71
N LEU A 55 11.01 -9.95 5.78
CA LEU A 55 11.02 -10.72 7.02
C LEU A 55 12.44 -11.10 7.45
N VAL A 56 12.87 -10.59 8.61
CA VAL A 56 14.12 -10.98 9.27
C VAL A 56 13.88 -12.19 10.16
N HIS A 57 14.36 -13.34 9.69
CA HIS A 57 14.47 -14.64 10.38
C HIS A 57 13.75 -14.84 11.73
N GLY A 58 12.41 -14.74 11.75
CA GLY A 58 11.60 -15.00 12.95
C GLY A 58 11.80 -13.99 14.09
N LYS A 59 12.46 -12.86 13.79
CA LYS A 59 12.67 -11.74 14.72
C LYS A 59 11.70 -10.60 14.41
N GLY A 60 11.47 -10.29 13.13
CA GLY A 60 10.56 -9.19 12.79
C GLY A 60 10.49 -8.87 11.30
N VAL A 61 9.73 -7.83 10.98
CA VAL A 61 9.64 -7.24 9.63
C VAL A 61 10.43 -5.94 9.59
N VAL A 62 11.18 -5.73 8.52
CA VAL A 62 11.86 -4.47 8.25
C VAL A 62 11.16 -3.79 7.10
N PHE A 63 10.71 -2.56 7.33
CA PHE A 63 10.17 -1.68 6.31
C PHE A 63 11.26 -0.70 5.87
N ASP A 64 11.47 -0.59 4.57
CA ASP A 64 12.35 0.44 4.02
C ASP A 64 11.78 1.85 4.26
N ALA A 65 12.64 2.78 4.71
CA ALA A 65 12.22 4.14 5.02
C ALA A 65 11.73 4.91 3.76
N GLN A 66 12.23 4.58 2.57
CA GLN A 66 11.78 5.20 1.33
C GLN A 66 10.39 4.69 0.93
N MET A 67 10.10 3.40 1.16
CA MET A 67 8.74 2.83 1.03
C MET A 67 7.74 3.61 1.88
N VAL A 68 8.01 3.74 3.18
CA VAL A 68 7.11 4.43 4.13
C VAL A 68 6.92 5.90 3.75
N GLY A 69 8.01 6.60 3.41
CA GLY A 69 7.95 7.99 2.94
C GLY A 69 7.16 8.15 1.64
N PHE A 70 7.24 7.18 0.73
CA PHE A 70 6.49 7.21 -0.52
C PHE A 70 5.00 6.91 -0.33
N LEU A 71 4.63 5.97 0.56
CA LEU A 71 3.22 5.75 0.94
C LEU A 71 2.60 7.01 1.54
N TYR A 72 3.35 7.73 2.37
CA TYR A 72 2.91 9.02 2.91
C TYR A 72 2.70 10.06 1.81
N ALA A 73 3.63 10.16 0.86
CA ALA A 73 3.49 11.08 -0.27
C ALA A 73 2.30 10.72 -1.18
N GLN A 74 2.06 9.44 -1.46
CA GLN A 74 0.89 9.00 -2.20
C GLN A 74 -0.41 9.39 -1.49
N SER A 75 -0.46 9.23 -0.17
CA SER A 75 -1.60 9.65 0.65
C SER A 75 -1.86 11.15 0.52
N ARG A 76 -0.81 11.99 0.62
CA ARG A 76 -0.90 13.43 0.38
C ARG A 76 -1.38 13.75 -1.03
N ALA A 77 -0.84 13.07 -2.05
CA ALA A 77 -1.18 13.31 -3.45
C ALA A 77 -2.65 13.01 -3.75
N LEU A 78 -3.21 11.94 -3.17
CA LEU A 78 -4.63 11.60 -3.28
C LEU A 78 -5.54 12.67 -2.66
N VAL A 79 -5.19 13.19 -1.48
CA VAL A 79 -5.97 14.26 -0.85
C VAL A 79 -5.82 15.57 -1.62
N ALA A 80 -4.59 15.96 -1.99
CA ALA A 80 -4.31 17.21 -2.68
C ALA A 80 -5.00 17.31 -4.04
N GLY A 81 -5.05 16.22 -4.81
CA GLY A 81 -5.73 16.22 -6.10
C GLY A 81 -7.21 16.60 -5.98
N ARG A 82 -7.89 16.14 -4.93
CA ARG A 82 -9.30 16.48 -4.67
C ARG A 82 -9.53 17.94 -4.29
N TYR A 83 -8.54 18.59 -3.67
CA TYR A 83 -8.61 20.01 -3.29
C TYR A 83 -8.41 20.96 -4.48
N ILE A 84 -7.80 20.49 -5.58
CA ILE A 84 -7.52 21.31 -6.76
C ILE A 84 -8.54 21.09 -7.88
N SER A 85 -8.99 19.86 -8.10
CA SER A 85 -9.95 19.57 -9.17
C SER A 85 -10.89 18.44 -8.78
N ALA A 86 -12.19 18.72 -8.90
CA ALA A 86 -13.20 17.69 -8.78
C ALA A 86 -13.23 16.74 -10.00
N GLU A 87 -12.80 17.23 -11.16
CA GLU A 87 -12.76 16.52 -12.44
C GLU A 87 -11.53 15.61 -12.54
N PHE A 88 -10.40 16.01 -11.96
CA PHE A 88 -9.14 15.26 -12.01
C PHE A 88 -8.57 14.95 -10.60
N PRO A 89 -9.32 14.26 -9.74
CA PRO A 89 -8.94 14.07 -8.33
C PRO A 89 -7.67 13.22 -8.16
N PHE A 90 -7.30 12.40 -9.14
CA PHE A 90 -6.11 11.55 -9.10
C PHE A 90 -4.90 12.12 -9.84
N ALA A 91 -4.99 13.31 -10.46
CA ALA A 91 -3.93 13.82 -11.32
C ALA A 91 -2.59 14.02 -10.61
N VAL A 92 -2.63 14.48 -9.35
CA VAL A 92 -1.44 14.67 -8.52
C VAL A 92 -0.80 13.32 -8.19
N HIS A 93 -1.62 12.34 -7.81
CA HIS A 93 -1.16 10.97 -7.55
C HIS A 93 -0.57 10.30 -8.79
N ALA A 94 -1.25 10.41 -9.94
CA ALA A 94 -0.78 9.86 -11.21
C ALA A 94 0.59 10.42 -11.61
N LYS A 95 0.78 11.74 -11.48
CA LYS A 95 2.07 12.39 -11.77
C LYS A 95 3.17 11.94 -10.81
N LEU A 96 2.86 11.82 -9.51
CA LEU A 96 3.80 11.29 -8.50
C LEU A 96 4.26 9.87 -8.85
N VAL A 97 3.32 8.94 -9.03
CA VAL A 97 3.63 7.54 -9.36
C VAL A 97 4.40 7.44 -10.67
N THR A 98 3.99 8.20 -11.70
CA THR A 98 4.66 8.20 -13.00
C THR A 98 6.11 8.65 -12.91
N ALA A 99 6.38 9.70 -12.13
CA ALA A 99 7.73 10.22 -11.96
C ALA A 99 8.66 9.17 -11.33
N PHE A 100 8.20 8.46 -10.29
CA PHE A 100 9.01 7.44 -9.62
C PHE A 100 9.13 6.14 -10.44
N VAL A 101 8.07 5.67 -11.10
CA VAL A 101 8.16 4.47 -11.94
C VAL A 101 9.11 4.69 -13.11
N ARG A 102 9.07 5.87 -13.75
CA ARG A 102 9.91 6.19 -14.91
C ARG A 102 11.32 6.67 -14.55
N GLN A 103 11.66 6.74 -13.27
CA GLN A 103 12.92 7.35 -12.81
C GLN A 103 13.16 8.74 -13.42
N ALA A 104 12.11 9.56 -13.44
CA ALA A 104 12.12 10.85 -14.13
C ALA A 104 13.20 11.79 -13.54
N PRO A 105 13.73 12.76 -14.32
CA PRO A 105 14.65 13.75 -13.78
C PRO A 105 14.04 14.51 -12.60
N GLY A 106 14.84 14.76 -11.55
CA GLY A 106 14.42 15.58 -10.40
C GLY A 106 13.86 14.82 -9.18
N LEU A 107 13.96 13.48 -9.14
CA LEU A 107 13.62 12.69 -7.94
C LEU A 107 14.44 13.07 -6.69
N ASP A 108 15.60 13.71 -6.85
CA ASP A 108 16.47 14.18 -5.77
C ASP A 108 15.77 15.16 -4.81
N ALA A 109 14.79 15.92 -5.31
CA ALA A 109 13.97 16.83 -4.49
C ALA A 109 12.98 16.07 -3.58
N GLY A 110 12.78 14.78 -3.83
CA GLY A 110 11.91 13.90 -3.07
C GLY A 110 10.44 13.98 -3.50
N PRO A 111 9.60 13.04 -3.00
CA PRO A 111 8.24 12.87 -3.49
C PRO A 111 7.30 14.02 -3.13
N LEU A 112 7.55 14.73 -2.01
CA LEU A 112 6.73 15.87 -1.60
C LEU A 112 6.90 17.09 -2.52
N ALA A 113 8.12 17.32 -3.04
CA ALA A 113 8.38 18.40 -3.97
C ALA A 113 7.65 18.21 -5.30
N ILE A 114 7.55 16.96 -5.78
CA ILE A 114 6.79 16.63 -7.01
C ILE A 114 5.31 16.94 -6.83
N ILE A 115 4.75 16.65 -5.66
CA ILE A 115 3.37 17.01 -5.33
C ILE A 115 3.21 18.52 -5.44
N GLU A 116 3.99 19.29 -4.68
CA GLU A 116 3.93 20.76 -4.67
C GLU A 116 4.05 21.35 -6.08
N GLN A 117 5.07 20.95 -6.85
CA GLN A 117 5.25 21.40 -8.22
C GLN A 117 4.02 21.08 -9.09
N THR A 118 3.45 19.89 -8.93
CA THR A 118 2.23 19.50 -9.68
C THR A 118 1.03 20.36 -9.30
N LEU A 119 0.89 20.77 -8.03
CA LEU A 119 -0.17 21.69 -7.60
C LEU A 119 0.01 23.06 -8.26
N LEU A 120 1.25 23.60 -8.24
CA LEU A 120 1.57 24.91 -8.80
C LEU A 120 1.36 24.95 -10.32
N GLU A 121 1.82 23.93 -11.04
CA GLU A 121 1.59 23.80 -12.49
C GLU A 121 0.11 23.71 -12.87
N ARG A 122 -0.73 23.22 -11.95
CA ARG A 122 -2.19 23.17 -12.12
C ARG A 122 -2.90 24.44 -11.64
N GLY A 123 -2.15 25.50 -11.35
CA GLY A 123 -2.68 26.83 -11.05
C GLY A 123 -2.92 27.12 -9.57
N ALA A 124 -2.48 26.24 -8.65
CA ALA A 124 -2.44 26.61 -7.24
C ALA A 124 -1.39 27.69 -6.99
N SER A 125 -1.65 28.60 -6.05
CA SER A 125 -0.63 29.53 -5.55
C SER A 125 0.16 28.91 -4.40
N GLU A 126 1.38 29.36 -4.15
CA GLU A 126 2.18 28.94 -2.98
C GLU A 126 1.42 29.16 -1.65
N ALA A 127 0.70 30.28 -1.56
CA ALA A 127 -0.15 30.59 -0.41
C ALA A 127 -1.29 29.57 -0.23
N PHE A 128 -1.89 29.12 -1.34
CA PHE A 128 -2.90 28.05 -1.31
C PHE A 128 -2.28 26.73 -0.86
N VAL A 129 -1.13 26.33 -1.41
CA VAL A 129 -0.46 25.07 -1.02
C VAL A 129 -0.08 25.09 0.46
N THR A 130 0.47 26.22 0.94
CA THR A 130 0.80 26.42 2.36
C THR A 130 -0.45 26.34 3.23
N GLY A 131 -1.53 27.01 2.82
CA GLY A 131 -2.80 26.99 3.56
C GLY A 131 -3.44 25.61 3.61
N MET A 132 -3.42 24.88 2.49
CA MET A 132 -3.95 23.52 2.37
C MET A 132 -3.16 22.54 3.25
N THR A 133 -1.83 22.59 3.24
CA THR A 133 -1.00 21.68 4.04
C THR A 133 -1.00 22.00 5.54
N ALA A 134 -1.42 23.21 5.91
CA ALA A 134 -1.69 23.61 7.29
C ALA A 134 -3.14 23.36 7.75
N ASP A 135 -4.06 23.01 6.83
CA ASP A 135 -5.46 22.72 7.15
C ASP A 135 -5.57 21.44 8.00
N PRO A 136 -6.14 21.50 9.22
CA PRO A 136 -6.35 20.33 10.06
C PRO A 136 -7.17 19.22 9.38
N ASP A 137 -8.13 19.56 8.52
CA ASP A 137 -8.93 18.57 7.81
C ASP A 137 -8.12 17.86 6.72
N PHE A 138 -7.24 18.59 6.04
CA PHE A 138 -6.29 18.01 5.08
C PHE A 138 -5.36 17.03 5.77
N ILE A 139 -4.71 17.47 6.86
CA ILE A 139 -3.79 16.65 7.66
C ILE A 139 -4.50 15.39 8.19
N ARG A 140 -5.75 15.53 8.66
CA ARG A 140 -6.53 14.37 9.11
C ARG A 140 -6.73 13.35 7.98
N ARG A 141 -7.20 13.79 6.81
CA ARG A 141 -7.45 12.90 5.66
C ARG A 141 -6.17 12.22 5.17
N GLU A 142 -5.08 12.97 5.08
CA GLU A 142 -3.76 12.47 4.69
C GLU A 142 -3.29 11.38 5.66
N ARG A 143 -3.32 11.65 6.97
CA ARG A 143 -2.93 10.70 8.00
C ARG A 143 -3.82 9.46 8.00
N THR A 144 -5.13 9.62 7.80
CA THR A 144 -6.06 8.49 7.68
C THR A 144 -5.70 7.61 6.49
N LEU A 145 -5.47 8.17 5.30
CA LEU A 145 -5.08 7.36 4.14
C LEU A 145 -3.72 6.68 4.35
N PHE A 146 -2.75 7.40 4.90
CA PHE A 146 -1.43 6.83 5.19
C PHE A 146 -1.52 5.68 6.20
N ALA A 147 -2.33 5.86 7.25
CA ALA A 147 -2.61 4.83 8.24
C ALA A 147 -3.24 3.58 7.59
N GLN A 148 -4.14 3.73 6.62
CA GLN A 148 -4.73 2.60 5.89
C GLN A 148 -3.72 1.88 4.98
N ALA A 149 -2.78 2.62 4.37
CA ALA A 149 -1.66 2.02 3.64
C ALA A 149 -0.79 1.17 4.56
N MET A 150 -0.43 1.72 5.73
CA MET A 150 0.34 1.00 6.72
C MET A 150 -0.42 -0.19 7.28
N TYR A 151 -1.73 -0.08 7.51
CA TYR A 151 -2.55 -1.18 7.99
C TYR A 151 -2.50 -2.38 7.03
N PHE A 152 -2.73 -2.13 5.73
CA PHE A 152 -2.63 -3.15 4.70
C PHE A 152 -1.22 -3.76 4.62
N LEU A 153 -0.19 -2.93 4.51
CA LEU A 153 1.19 -3.39 4.40
C LEU A 153 1.62 -4.25 5.58
N VAL A 154 1.29 -3.82 6.80
CA VAL A 154 1.61 -4.57 8.02
C VAL A 154 0.87 -5.90 8.08
N MET A 155 -0.42 -5.92 7.73
CA MET A 155 -1.20 -7.17 7.71
C MET A 155 -0.69 -8.13 6.63
N HIS A 156 -0.30 -7.63 5.47
CA HIS A 156 0.32 -8.42 4.39
C HIS A 156 1.56 -9.18 4.90
N GLU A 157 2.47 -8.49 5.57
CA GLU A 157 3.69 -9.09 6.10
C GLU A 157 3.42 -10.09 7.24
N ARG A 158 2.44 -9.80 8.10
CA ARG A 158 1.98 -10.74 9.14
C ARG A 158 1.34 -12.00 8.54
N CYS A 159 0.64 -11.86 7.42
CA CYS A 159 0.07 -12.98 6.68
C CYS A 159 1.16 -13.89 6.09
N HIS A 160 2.27 -13.37 5.60
CA HIS A 160 3.41 -14.20 5.20
C HIS A 160 3.93 -15.09 6.33
N VAL A 161 3.94 -14.59 7.57
CA VAL A 161 4.33 -15.38 8.75
C VAL A 161 3.25 -16.40 9.11
N ALA A 162 1.99 -15.97 9.17
CA ALA A 162 0.87 -16.85 9.54
C ALA A 162 0.72 -18.04 8.58
N LEU A 163 0.93 -17.81 7.28
CA LEU A 163 0.82 -18.82 6.23
C LEU A 163 2.10 -19.64 6.02
N ASP A 164 3.11 -19.48 6.88
CA ASP A 164 4.38 -20.23 6.83
C ASP A 164 5.12 -20.08 5.47
N HIS A 165 4.97 -18.94 4.79
CA HIS A 165 5.55 -18.72 3.46
C HIS A 165 7.07 -18.86 3.46
N ARG A 166 7.73 -18.48 4.56
CA ARG A 166 9.18 -18.69 4.70
C ARG A 166 9.58 -20.17 4.64
N ALA A 167 8.84 -21.05 5.33
CA ALA A 167 9.12 -22.48 5.30
C ALA A 167 8.84 -23.05 3.90
N ARG A 168 7.81 -22.53 3.22
CA ARG A 168 7.44 -22.89 1.86
C ARG A 168 8.48 -22.43 0.82
N ARG A 169 9.08 -21.24 0.98
CA ARG A 169 10.20 -20.74 0.14
C ARG A 169 11.36 -21.73 0.07
N GLY A 170 11.68 -22.43 1.17
CA GLY A 170 12.73 -23.46 1.18
C GLY A 170 12.46 -24.63 0.21
N ARG A 171 11.19 -25.04 0.07
CA ARG A 171 10.76 -26.08 -0.87
C ARG A 171 10.67 -25.55 -2.30
N ILE A 172 10.18 -24.32 -2.46
CA ILE A 172 10.03 -23.64 -3.75
C ILE A 172 11.37 -23.44 -4.46
N LYS A 173 12.46 -23.23 -3.72
CA LYS A 173 13.83 -23.14 -4.27
C LYS A 173 14.29 -24.40 -5.02
N GLN A 174 13.65 -25.55 -4.81
CA GLN A 174 13.99 -26.80 -5.48
C GLN A 174 13.22 -27.00 -6.80
N LEU A 175 12.30 -26.10 -7.14
CA LEU A 175 11.55 -26.12 -8.38
C LEU A 175 12.37 -25.52 -9.55
N ASP A 176 12.00 -25.86 -10.78
CA ASP A 176 12.49 -25.14 -11.96
C ASP A 176 12.08 -23.66 -11.94
N ASP A 177 12.72 -22.84 -12.77
CA ASP A 177 12.55 -21.38 -12.72
C ASP A 177 11.11 -20.92 -12.96
N ALA A 178 10.35 -21.59 -13.85
CA ALA A 178 8.98 -21.21 -14.18
C ALA A 178 8.01 -21.60 -13.04
N ALA A 179 8.15 -22.82 -12.51
CA ALA A 179 7.36 -23.30 -11.39
C ALA A 179 7.70 -22.54 -10.09
N ARG A 180 8.97 -22.19 -9.89
CA ARG A 180 9.44 -21.36 -8.78
C ARG A 180 8.78 -19.99 -8.82
N THR A 181 8.87 -19.30 -9.95
CA THR A 181 8.25 -17.98 -10.17
C THR A 181 6.75 -18.02 -9.88
N THR A 182 6.04 -18.98 -10.46
CA THR A 182 4.59 -19.16 -10.22
C THR A 182 4.28 -19.37 -8.74
N ALA A 183 5.05 -20.21 -8.05
CA ALA A 183 4.83 -20.51 -6.64
C ALA A 183 5.15 -19.31 -5.72
N GLU A 184 6.15 -18.49 -6.08
CA GLU A 184 6.47 -17.24 -5.38
C GLU A 184 5.34 -16.22 -5.53
N GLN A 185 4.86 -16.01 -6.76
CA GLN A 185 3.75 -15.11 -7.02
C GLN A 185 2.47 -15.54 -6.29
N GLN A 186 2.21 -16.84 -6.22
CA GLN A 186 1.06 -17.36 -5.50
C GLN A 186 1.12 -17.03 -3.99
N MET A 187 2.31 -17.02 -3.37
CA MET A 187 2.46 -16.61 -1.96
C MET A 187 2.12 -15.13 -1.75
N GLU A 188 2.40 -14.26 -2.72
CA GLU A 188 2.03 -12.84 -2.64
C GLU A 188 0.51 -12.66 -2.71
N PHE A 189 -0.18 -13.36 -3.62
CA PHE A 189 -1.64 -13.34 -3.70
C PHE A 189 -2.32 -13.91 -2.45
N GLU A 190 -1.77 -14.98 -1.88
CA GLU A 190 -2.27 -15.56 -0.63
C GLU A 190 -2.13 -14.58 0.55
N ALA A 191 -1.04 -13.82 0.61
CA ALA A 191 -0.82 -12.81 1.64
C ALA A 191 -1.73 -11.59 1.47
N ASP A 192 -1.90 -11.09 0.24
CA ASP A 192 -2.85 -10.02 -0.07
C ASP A 192 -4.27 -10.39 0.35
N ARG A 193 -4.71 -11.60 -0.04
CA ARG A 193 -6.05 -12.09 0.33
C ARG A 193 -6.20 -12.22 1.83
N CYS A 194 -5.24 -12.82 2.53
CA CYS A 194 -5.28 -12.95 3.99
C CYS A 194 -5.37 -11.57 4.68
N ALA A 195 -4.62 -10.58 4.21
CA ALA A 195 -4.66 -9.23 4.76
C ALA A 195 -6.02 -8.59 4.52
N LEU A 196 -6.55 -8.68 3.29
CA LEU A 196 -7.87 -8.16 2.95
C LEU A 196 -8.99 -8.82 3.74
N ASP A 197 -8.96 -10.14 3.92
CA ASP A 197 -9.97 -10.86 4.70
C ASP A 197 -10.01 -10.36 6.16
N ILE A 198 -8.84 -10.15 6.78
CA ILE A 198 -8.71 -9.60 8.14
C ILE A 198 -9.24 -8.16 8.20
N ILE A 199 -8.84 -7.33 7.24
CA ILE A 199 -9.20 -5.91 7.24
C ILE A 199 -10.68 -5.72 6.95
N ASN A 200 -11.25 -6.44 5.98
CA ASN A 200 -12.68 -6.42 5.68
C ASN A 200 -13.51 -6.90 6.91
N ALA A 201 -13.01 -7.90 7.64
CA ALA A 201 -13.65 -8.34 8.88
C ALA A 201 -13.62 -7.25 9.96
N ASP A 202 -12.52 -6.49 10.07
CA ASP A 202 -12.44 -5.32 10.95
C ASP A 202 -13.36 -4.18 10.51
N GLU A 203 -13.33 -3.81 9.22
CA GLU A 203 -14.18 -2.77 8.61
C GLU A 203 -15.67 -3.09 8.74
N SER A 204 -16.05 -4.37 8.79
CA SER A 204 -17.43 -4.80 9.01
C SER A 204 -18.03 -4.42 10.37
N ARG A 205 -17.19 -4.06 11.34
CA ARG A 205 -17.62 -3.62 12.67
C ARG A 205 -17.97 -2.13 12.72
N TYR A 206 -17.70 -1.42 11.64
CA TYR A 206 -17.98 0.02 11.49
C TYR A 206 -19.06 0.19 10.41
N ASP A 207 -18.78 0.98 9.37
CA ASP A 207 -19.74 1.27 8.30
C ASP A 207 -19.56 0.37 7.06
N ASN A 208 -18.83 -0.74 7.17
CA ASN A 208 -18.44 -1.60 6.04
C ASN A 208 -17.71 -0.83 4.93
N SER A 209 -16.96 0.21 5.31
CA SER A 209 -16.27 1.07 4.33
C SER A 209 -14.95 0.43 3.91
N PRO A 210 -14.75 0.08 2.62
CA PRO A 210 -13.54 -0.59 2.13
C PRO A 210 -12.38 0.41 1.94
N ILE A 211 -12.10 1.23 2.96
CA ILE A 211 -11.10 2.30 2.88
C ILE A 211 -9.72 1.70 2.68
N ALA A 212 -9.47 0.51 3.24
CA ALA A 212 -8.22 -0.21 3.08
C ALA A 212 -7.89 -0.59 1.62
N TYR A 213 -8.87 -0.55 0.70
CA TYR A 213 -8.59 -0.73 -0.72
C TYR A 213 -7.63 0.35 -1.28
N PHE A 214 -7.69 1.58 -0.75
CA PHE A 214 -6.69 2.62 -1.06
C PHE A 214 -5.29 2.25 -0.54
N GLY A 215 -5.22 1.52 0.58
CA GLY A 215 -3.97 0.98 1.11
C GLY A 215 -3.34 -0.06 0.19
N VAL A 216 -4.16 -0.94 -0.42
CA VAL A 216 -3.72 -1.86 -1.47
C VAL A 216 -3.15 -1.10 -2.66
N LEU A 217 -3.91 -0.12 -3.17
CA LEU A 217 -3.50 0.69 -4.32
C LEU A 217 -2.12 1.32 -4.09
N MET A 218 -1.92 1.98 -2.95
CA MET A 218 -0.65 2.65 -2.66
C MET A 218 0.51 1.65 -2.47
N THR A 219 0.24 0.49 -1.87
CA THR A 219 1.27 -0.55 -1.69
C THR A 219 1.68 -1.14 -3.03
N VAL A 220 0.71 -1.49 -3.89
CA VAL A 220 1.00 -2.06 -5.22
C VAL A 220 1.62 -1.01 -6.15
N ALA A 221 1.24 0.26 -6.04
CA ALA A 221 1.89 1.36 -6.73
C ALA A 221 3.35 1.56 -6.28
N THR A 222 3.66 1.32 -5.01
CA THR A 222 5.05 1.36 -4.53
C THR A 222 5.86 0.21 -5.12
N GLN A 223 5.28 -0.99 -5.20
CA GLN A 223 5.92 -2.16 -5.82
C GLN A 223 6.12 -2.01 -7.33
N SER A 224 5.30 -1.20 -8.02
CA SER A 224 5.54 -0.92 -9.44
C SER A 224 6.82 -0.09 -9.65
N ILE A 225 7.28 0.68 -8.66
CA ILE A 225 8.58 1.37 -8.71
C ILE A 225 9.70 0.33 -8.65
N VAL A 226 9.64 -0.57 -7.67
CA VAL A 226 10.62 -1.65 -7.49
C VAL A 226 10.75 -2.49 -8.77
N ALA A 227 9.61 -2.85 -9.38
CA ALA A 227 9.56 -3.66 -10.59
C ALA A 227 10.19 -2.98 -11.83
N ASN A 228 10.27 -1.65 -11.84
CA ASN A 228 10.78 -0.86 -12.97
C ASN A 228 12.08 -0.12 -12.65
N HIS A 229 12.67 -0.34 -11.47
CA HIS A 229 13.91 0.33 -11.09
C HIS A 229 15.10 -0.26 -11.87
N PRO A 230 15.90 0.55 -12.59
CA PRO A 230 16.93 0.05 -13.51
C PRO A 230 18.09 -0.67 -12.80
N GLU A 231 18.32 -0.36 -11.52
CA GLU A 231 19.37 -0.97 -10.71
C GLU A 231 18.90 -2.22 -9.94
N LEU A 232 17.59 -2.48 -9.91
CA LEU A 232 17.05 -3.66 -9.24
C LEU A 232 16.86 -4.78 -10.26
N PRO A 233 17.20 -6.03 -9.93
CA PRO A 233 16.82 -7.17 -10.77
C PRO A 233 15.31 -7.12 -10.97
N ALA A 234 14.84 -7.31 -12.21
CA ALA A 234 13.41 -7.46 -12.48
C ALA A 234 12.87 -8.53 -11.53
N GLN A 235 12.11 -8.12 -10.51
CA GLN A 235 11.66 -9.02 -9.46
C GLN A 235 10.58 -9.92 -10.06
N THR A 236 10.98 -11.09 -10.55
CA THR A 236 10.03 -12.08 -11.08
C THR A 236 9.19 -12.73 -9.98
N SER A 237 9.64 -12.64 -8.72
CA SER A 237 8.98 -13.26 -7.56
C SER A 237 7.67 -12.60 -7.15
N HIS A 238 7.45 -11.32 -7.49
CA HIS A 238 6.18 -10.64 -7.23
C HIS A 238 5.29 -10.68 -8.48
N PRO A 239 3.98 -10.93 -8.33
CA PRO A 239 3.06 -10.84 -9.46
C PRO A 239 3.03 -9.41 -9.99
N SER A 240 2.70 -9.25 -11.28
CA SER A 240 2.60 -7.91 -11.86
C SER A 240 1.63 -7.03 -11.06
N PRO A 241 1.93 -5.73 -10.88
CA PRO A 241 1.06 -4.80 -10.15
C PRO A 241 -0.41 -4.84 -10.61
N GLY A 242 -0.64 -4.94 -11.91
CA GLY A 242 -1.99 -5.05 -12.47
C GLY A 242 -2.73 -6.30 -12.00
N ALA A 243 -2.04 -7.45 -11.96
CA ALA A 243 -2.65 -8.71 -11.51
C ALA A 243 -2.99 -8.67 -10.02
N ARG A 244 -2.13 -8.09 -9.17
CA ARG A 244 -2.42 -7.91 -7.73
C ARG A 244 -3.62 -7.00 -7.50
N ILE A 245 -3.72 -5.90 -8.25
CA ILE A 245 -4.87 -5.00 -8.14
C ILE A 245 -6.15 -5.65 -8.61
N SER A 246 -6.15 -6.39 -9.72
CA SER A 246 -7.33 -7.13 -10.16
C SER A 246 -7.79 -8.15 -9.10
N ALA A 247 -6.87 -8.94 -8.54
CA ALA A 247 -7.20 -9.92 -7.51
C ALA A 247 -7.75 -9.26 -6.23
N ALA A 248 -7.14 -8.15 -5.79
CA ALA A 248 -7.62 -7.39 -4.65
C ALA A 248 -9.00 -6.76 -4.91
N THR A 249 -9.22 -6.24 -6.12
CA THR A 249 -10.51 -5.68 -6.56
C THR A 249 -11.59 -6.74 -6.45
N ASP A 250 -11.36 -7.94 -7.01
CA ASP A 250 -12.32 -9.03 -6.97
C ASP A 250 -12.65 -9.43 -5.52
N SER A 251 -11.64 -9.50 -4.66
CA SER A 251 -11.83 -9.84 -3.23
C SER A 251 -12.66 -8.80 -2.49
N VAL A 252 -12.39 -7.51 -2.70
CA VAL A 252 -13.12 -6.42 -2.04
C VAL A 252 -14.54 -6.30 -2.58
N LEU A 253 -14.74 -6.45 -3.88
CA LEU A 253 -16.07 -6.44 -4.48
C LEU A 253 -16.92 -7.63 -4.01
N ALA A 254 -16.32 -8.81 -3.84
CA ALA A 254 -17.00 -9.95 -3.24
C ALA A 254 -17.41 -9.68 -1.79
N TYR A 255 -16.55 -9.02 -1.00
CA TYR A 255 -16.90 -8.57 0.35
C TYR A 255 -18.08 -7.60 0.34
N ILE A 256 -18.05 -6.56 -0.50
CA ILE A 256 -19.13 -5.56 -0.63
C ILE A 256 -20.45 -6.22 -1.05
N ALA A 257 -20.42 -7.12 -2.03
CA ALA A 257 -21.61 -7.84 -2.50
C ALA A 257 -22.22 -8.76 -1.43
N GLY A 258 -21.42 -9.20 -0.47
CA GLY A 258 -21.88 -9.96 0.69
C GLY A 258 -22.50 -9.11 1.81
N GLN A 259 -22.43 -7.78 1.73
CA GLN A 259 -22.99 -6.88 2.74
C GLN A 259 -24.45 -6.55 2.44
N ASP A 260 -25.30 -6.62 3.48
CA ASP A 260 -26.67 -6.09 3.45
C ASP A 260 -26.64 -4.63 3.93
N SER A 261 -26.23 -3.72 3.04
CA SER A 261 -26.01 -2.31 3.37
C SER A 261 -26.39 -1.36 2.24
N ASP A 262 -27.16 -0.31 2.56
CA ASP A 262 -27.59 0.73 1.61
C ASP A 262 -26.41 1.54 1.03
N ILE A 263 -25.24 1.52 1.68
CA ILE A 263 -24.04 2.21 1.20
C ILE A 263 -23.18 1.33 0.27
N ALA A 264 -23.42 0.02 0.21
CA ALA A 264 -22.65 -0.93 -0.61
C ALA A 264 -22.55 -0.53 -2.11
N PRO A 265 -23.61 -0.02 -2.77
CA PRO A 265 -23.51 0.43 -4.17
C PRO A 265 -22.52 1.58 -4.37
N TYR A 266 -22.38 2.49 -3.40
CA TYR A 266 -21.41 3.59 -3.47
C TYR A 266 -19.97 3.06 -3.32
N TYR A 267 -19.78 2.06 -2.48
CA TYR A 267 -18.49 1.40 -2.30
C TYR A 267 -18.09 0.56 -3.51
N ASP A 268 -19.01 -0.18 -4.13
CA ASP A 268 -18.75 -0.91 -5.39
C ASP A 268 -18.27 0.06 -6.48
N ALA A 269 -18.99 1.16 -6.70
CA ALA A 269 -18.61 2.18 -7.68
C ALA A 269 -17.25 2.82 -7.37
N THR A 270 -16.96 3.07 -6.09
CA THR A 270 -15.68 3.65 -5.65
C THR A 270 -14.52 2.69 -5.90
N VAL A 271 -14.67 1.41 -5.54
CA VAL A 271 -13.64 0.39 -5.73
C VAL A 271 -13.36 0.16 -7.21
N ARG A 272 -14.40 0.02 -8.04
CA ARG A 272 -14.26 -0.12 -9.50
C ARG A 272 -13.59 1.10 -10.13
N GLY A 273 -14.07 2.31 -9.84
CA GLY A 273 -13.48 3.53 -10.39
C GLY A 273 -12.02 3.72 -9.98
N THR A 274 -11.67 3.33 -8.76
CA THR A 274 -10.29 3.35 -8.27
C THR A 274 -9.42 2.28 -8.95
N ALA A 275 -9.95 1.08 -9.18
CA ALA A 275 -9.29 0.03 -9.94
C ALA A 275 -9.04 0.43 -11.39
N ASP A 276 -10.08 0.96 -12.07
CA ASP A 276 -10.00 1.42 -13.46
C ASP A 276 -8.97 2.53 -13.63
N TYR A 277 -8.97 3.50 -12.71
CA TYR A 277 -7.94 4.54 -12.63
C TYR A 277 -6.53 3.93 -12.60
N PHE A 278 -6.28 3.01 -11.67
CA PHE A 278 -4.92 2.50 -11.46
C PHE A 278 -4.48 1.56 -12.58
N LEU A 279 -5.37 0.72 -13.09
CA LEU A 279 -5.10 -0.13 -14.25
C LEU A 279 -4.83 0.71 -15.51
N GLY A 280 -5.57 1.81 -15.71
CA GLY A 280 -5.30 2.78 -16.76
C GLY A 280 -3.90 3.40 -16.63
N LEU A 281 -3.55 3.84 -15.42
CA LEU A 281 -2.21 4.37 -15.13
C LEU A 281 -1.11 3.35 -15.44
N LEU A 282 -1.26 2.09 -15.03
CA LEU A 282 -0.29 1.03 -15.34
C LEU A 282 -0.18 0.75 -16.85
N ALA A 283 -1.29 0.82 -17.59
CA ALA A 283 -1.28 0.65 -19.03
C ALA A 283 -0.54 1.78 -19.74
N GLU A 284 -0.76 3.04 -19.31
CA GLU A 284 -0.02 4.20 -19.81
C GLU A 284 1.48 4.09 -19.52
N LEU A 285 1.88 3.57 -18.36
CA LEU A 285 3.28 3.38 -18.01
C LEU A 285 3.97 2.42 -18.99
N ARG A 286 3.30 1.31 -19.35
CA ARG A 286 3.83 0.30 -20.30
C ARG A 286 3.85 0.75 -21.75
N ALA A 287 2.93 1.62 -22.17
CA ALA A 287 2.82 2.05 -23.57
C ALA A 287 3.96 2.97 -24.04
N HIS A 288 4.80 3.41 -23.11
CA HIS A 288 5.91 4.32 -23.34
C HIS A 288 7.30 3.69 -23.12
N ASP A 289 7.34 2.36 -22.90
CA ASP A 289 8.55 1.52 -22.91
C ASP A 289 8.77 0.89 -24.30
#